data_AF-A0A8H4F3L4-F1
#
_entry.id   AF-A0A8H4F3L4-F1
#
_cell.length_a   1.000
_cell.length_b   1.000
_cell.length_c   1.000
_cell.angle_alpha   90.00
_cell.angle_beta   90.00
_cell.angle_gamma   90.00
#
_symmetry.space_group_name_H-M   'P 1'
#
loop_
_entity.id
_entity.type
_entity.pdbx_description
1 polymer ?
#
loop_
_entity_poly.entity_id
_entity_poly.type
_entity_poly.pdbx_seq_one_letter_code
_entity_poly.pdbx_strand_id
1 'polypeptide(L)'
;MSYHKALKQQKKTTLCGRRAATAEQLLSTNSLHSCSTPYELEECVSIHKDNRDAIRSFYYSATQSKKTHQLEWNKQRGQDRIASKERQALAKRDTVRVMFVGDRGHGYGSAIKGHLRFGGHWKEERHARYVNKGTFICLHPQCPNAHVPVCRDQVSALAIGLAGMAQLLFGATFPYFNEISDYQCRELFDDQALLFLEKHEQMS
;
A
#
# COMPACT_ATOMS: atom_id res chain seq x y z
N MET A 1 -19.08 -12.94 16.32
CA MET A 1 -20.01 -11.92 15.79
C MET A 1 -19.21 -10.76 15.20
N SER A 2 -19.59 -10.23 14.03
CA SER A 2 -18.94 -9.03 13.45
C SER A 2 -19.12 -7.80 14.36
N TYR A 3 -18.09 -6.96 14.51
CA TYR A 3 -18.09 -5.75 15.35
C TYR A 3 -19.32 -4.86 15.14
N HIS A 4 -19.71 -4.67 13.87
CA HIS A 4 -20.91 -3.91 13.52
C HIS A 4 -22.21 -4.56 14.01
N LYS A 5 -22.31 -5.90 13.99
CA LYS A 5 -23.47 -6.62 14.56
C LYS A 5 -23.55 -6.41 16.07
N ALA A 6 -22.41 -6.44 16.77
CA ALA A 6 -22.36 -6.20 18.21
C ALA A 6 -22.77 -4.76 18.56
N LEU A 7 -22.28 -3.76 17.83
CA LEU A 7 -22.68 -2.35 17.99
C LEU A 7 -24.18 -2.15 17.76
N LYS A 8 -24.72 -2.72 16.68
CA LYS A 8 -26.16 -2.64 16.36
C LYS A 8 -27.01 -3.28 17.45
N GLN A 9 -26.54 -4.37 18.06
CA GLN A 9 -27.21 -4.99 19.20
C GLN A 9 -27.12 -4.10 20.45
N GLN A 10 -25.95 -3.55 20.75
CA GLN A 10 -25.74 -2.66 21.91
C GLN A 10 -26.62 -1.41 21.85
N LYS A 11 -26.85 -0.84 20.65
CA LYS A 11 -27.80 0.26 20.45
C LYS A 11 -29.21 -0.06 20.90
N LYS A 12 -29.63 -1.32 20.81
CA LYS A 12 -30.97 -1.77 21.21
C LYS A 12 -31.04 -2.13 22.69
N THR A 13 -30.01 -2.81 23.19
CA THR A 13 -30.04 -3.42 24.53
C THR A 13 -29.65 -2.44 25.64
N THR A 14 -28.65 -1.59 25.39
CA THR A 14 -28.07 -0.71 26.43
C THR A 14 -28.74 0.66 26.47
N LEU A 15 -28.81 1.26 27.66
CA LEU A 15 -29.36 2.61 27.83
C LEU A 15 -28.54 3.66 27.06
N CYS A 16 -27.21 3.61 27.17
CA CYS A 16 -26.32 4.51 26.42
C CYS A 16 -26.46 4.32 24.91
N GLY A 17 -26.62 3.07 24.45
CA GLY A 17 -26.86 2.77 23.05
C GLY A 17 -28.19 3.30 22.53
N ARG A 18 -29.26 3.23 23.33
CA ARG A 18 -30.56 3.82 22.98
C ARG A 18 -30.46 5.34 22.91
N ARG A 19 -29.82 5.99 23.88
CA ARG A 19 -29.56 7.44 23.86
C ARG A 19 -28.77 7.86 22.63
N ALA A 20 -27.72 7.12 22.27
CA ALA A 20 -26.96 7.37 21.06
C ALA A 20 -27.80 7.18 19.78
N ALA A 21 -28.66 6.17 19.73
CA ALA A 21 -29.55 5.96 18.58
C ALA A 21 -30.59 7.09 18.42
N THR A 22 -31.18 7.56 19.52
CA THR A 22 -32.09 8.72 19.50
C THR A 22 -31.36 9.99 19.07
N ALA A 23 -30.15 10.23 19.61
CA ALA A 23 -29.30 11.33 19.20
C ALA A 23 -28.98 11.26 17.69
N GLU A 24 -28.56 10.10 17.16
CA GLU A 24 -28.30 9.92 15.73
C GLU A 24 -29.52 10.25 14.86
N GLN A 25 -30.71 9.81 15.28
CA GLN A 25 -31.93 10.11 14.55
C GLN A 25 -32.20 11.62 14.52
N LEU A 26 -32.05 12.30 15.67
CA LEU A 26 -32.22 13.74 15.78
C LEU A 26 -31.18 14.52 14.96
N LEU A 27 -29.93 14.08 14.95
CA LEU A 27 -28.87 14.72 14.14
C LEU A 27 -29.06 14.45 12.65
N SER A 28 -29.63 13.30 12.28
CA SER A 28 -29.97 12.98 10.89
C SER A 28 -31.12 13.83 10.37
N THR A 29 -32.09 14.20 11.22
CA THR A 29 -33.17 15.12 10.83
C THR A 29 -32.71 16.57 10.80
N ASN A 30 -31.76 16.95 11.66
CA ASN A 30 -31.20 18.31 11.77
C ASN A 30 -29.80 18.36 11.17
N SER A 31 -29.70 18.12 9.86
CA SER A 31 -28.41 18.15 9.17
C SER A 31 -27.92 19.58 8.99
N LEU A 32 -26.64 19.83 9.28
CA LEU A 32 -25.99 21.13 9.03
C LEU A 32 -25.97 21.49 7.53
N HIS A 33 -26.09 20.50 6.65
CA HIS A 33 -26.09 20.70 5.20
C HIS A 33 -27.45 21.16 4.66
N SER A 34 -28.52 21.03 5.43
CA SER A 34 -29.87 21.46 5.03
C SER A 34 -30.24 22.87 5.48
N CYS A 35 -29.38 23.54 6.26
CA CYS A 35 -29.62 24.90 6.74
C CYS A 35 -29.52 25.89 5.58
N SER A 36 -30.55 26.72 5.38
CA SER A 36 -30.57 27.77 4.35
C SER A 36 -30.35 29.17 4.94
N THR A 37 -30.55 29.32 6.25
CA THR A 37 -30.35 30.59 6.96
C THR A 37 -29.31 30.45 8.08
N PRO A 38 -28.62 31.55 8.46
CA PRO A 38 -27.69 31.54 9.59
C PRO A 38 -28.35 31.18 10.92
N TYR A 39 -29.62 31.54 11.11
CA TYR A 39 -30.39 31.24 12.32
C TYR A 39 -30.66 29.73 12.45
N GLU A 40 -31.10 29.08 11.36
CA GLU A 40 -31.26 27.61 11.32
C GLU A 40 -29.95 26.88 11.59
N LEU A 41 -28.83 27.44 11.13
CA LEU A 41 -27.51 26.86 11.37
C LEU A 41 -27.13 26.94 12.85
N GLU A 42 -27.34 28.08 13.51
CA GLU A 42 -27.06 28.23 14.95
C GLU A 42 -27.90 27.27 15.80
N GLU A 43 -29.19 27.14 15.49
CA GLU A 43 -30.08 26.19 16.15
C GLU A 43 -29.61 24.74 15.95
N CYS A 44 -29.29 24.35 14.72
CA CYS A 44 -28.76 23.02 14.44
C CYS A 44 -27.43 22.79 15.17
N VAL A 45 -26.51 23.75 15.18
CA VAL A 45 -25.24 23.64 15.92
C VAL A 45 -25.49 23.44 17.41
N SER A 46 -26.48 24.12 18.01
CA SER A 46 -26.85 23.90 19.42
C SER A 46 -27.32 22.47 19.65
N ILE A 47 -28.24 21.96 18.82
CA ILE A 47 -28.74 20.59 18.90
C ILE A 47 -27.60 19.56 18.79
N HIS A 48 -26.65 19.79 17.88
CA HIS A 48 -25.46 18.95 17.72
C HIS A 48 -24.55 18.98 18.95
N LYS A 49 -24.34 20.16 19.56
CA LYS A 49 -23.55 20.30 20.78
C LYS A 49 -24.20 19.56 21.95
N ASP A 50 -25.51 19.68 22.14
CA ASP A 50 -26.24 19.07 23.24
C ASP A 50 -26.22 17.53 23.17
N ASN A 51 -26.25 16.98 21.95
CA ASN A 51 -26.25 15.53 21.73
C ASN A 51 -24.85 14.91 21.59
N ARG A 52 -23.80 15.74 21.53
CA ARG A 52 -22.42 15.32 21.33
C ARG A 52 -21.98 14.28 22.36
N ASP A 53 -22.31 14.49 23.63
CA ASP A 53 -21.83 13.65 24.72
C ASP A 53 -22.50 12.27 24.72
N ALA A 54 -23.76 12.17 24.27
CA ALA A 54 -24.45 10.90 24.08
C ALA A 54 -23.77 10.04 22.99
N ILE A 55 -23.38 10.67 21.87
CA ILE A 55 -22.66 10.00 20.78
C ILE A 55 -21.23 9.62 21.23
N ARG A 56 -20.51 10.56 21.84
CA ARG A 56 -19.12 10.35 22.28
C ARG A 56 -19.01 9.26 23.34
N SER A 57 -19.86 9.29 24.36
CA SER A 57 -19.85 8.29 25.43
C SER A 57 -20.16 6.87 24.92
N PHE A 58 -20.90 6.72 23.83
CA PHE A 58 -21.17 5.41 23.24
C PHE A 58 -20.01 4.93 22.34
N TYR A 59 -19.65 5.69 21.30
CA TYR A 59 -18.67 5.27 20.28
C TYR A 59 -17.22 5.37 20.72
N TYR A 60 -16.90 6.40 21.50
CA TYR A 60 -15.54 6.71 21.95
C TYR A 60 -15.34 6.35 23.42
N SER A 61 -16.14 5.42 23.96
CA SER A 61 -15.88 4.84 25.27
C SER A 61 -14.57 4.06 25.27
N ALA A 62 -13.88 4.02 26.41
CA ALA A 62 -12.65 3.26 26.58
C ALA A 62 -12.79 1.78 26.12
N THR A 63 -13.96 1.18 26.35
CA THR A 63 -14.26 -0.18 25.90
C THR A 63 -14.33 -0.29 24.38
N GLN A 64 -14.99 0.65 23.70
CA GLN A 64 -15.04 0.64 22.23
C GLN A 64 -13.69 0.98 21.61
N SER A 65 -12.96 1.95 22.15
CA SER A 65 -11.60 2.28 21.70
C SER A 65 -10.68 1.06 21.78
N LYS A 66 -10.71 0.30 22.89
CA LYS A 66 -9.94 -0.95 23.03
C LYS A 66 -10.33 -1.99 21.99
N LYS A 67 -11.63 -2.17 21.71
CA LYS A 67 -12.11 -3.12 20.69
C LYS A 67 -11.72 -2.70 19.29
N THR A 68 -11.85 -1.42 18.95
CA THR A 68 -11.43 -0.88 17.65
C THR A 68 -9.93 -1.06 17.46
N HIS A 69 -9.12 -0.68 18.45
CA HIS A 69 -7.68 -0.90 18.42
C HIS A 69 -7.33 -2.38 18.28
N GLN A 70 -8.02 -3.28 18.99
CA GLN A 70 -7.81 -4.72 18.85
C GLN A 70 -8.16 -5.22 17.44
N LEU A 71 -9.21 -4.70 16.82
CA LEU A 71 -9.59 -5.05 15.45
C LEU A 71 -8.56 -4.54 14.44
N GLU A 72 -8.10 -3.30 14.59
CA GLU A 72 -7.04 -2.70 13.76
C GLU A 72 -5.74 -3.50 13.90
N TRP A 73 -5.33 -3.80 15.13
CA TRP A 73 -4.18 -4.63 15.43
C TRP A 73 -4.30 -6.04 14.84
N ASN A 74 -5.45 -6.69 15.00
CA ASN A 74 -5.70 -8.02 14.44
C ASN A 74 -5.73 -8.00 12.90
N LYS A 75 -6.23 -6.92 12.29
CA LYS A 75 -6.18 -6.71 10.84
C LYS A 75 -4.73 -6.61 10.37
N GLN A 76 -3.91 -5.79 11.03
CA GLN A 76 -2.50 -5.65 10.73
C GLN A 76 -1.73 -6.97 10.91
N ARG A 77 -1.92 -7.66 12.04
CA ARG A 77 -1.34 -9.00 12.29
C ARG A 77 -1.81 -10.04 11.28
N GLY A 78 -3.08 -10.01 10.90
CA GLY A 78 -3.65 -10.92 9.90
C GLY A 78 -2.99 -10.73 8.54
N GLN A 79 -2.86 -9.47 8.12
CA GLN A 79 -2.11 -9.13 6.93
C GLN A 79 -0.63 -9.57 7.08
N ASP A 80 0.06 -9.29 8.20
CA ASP A 80 1.46 -9.69 8.45
C ASP A 80 1.66 -11.20 8.35
N ARG A 81 0.70 -11.96 8.87
CA ARG A 81 0.67 -13.42 8.77
C ARG A 81 0.52 -13.86 7.31
N ILE A 82 -0.35 -13.25 6.52
CA ILE A 82 -0.50 -13.55 5.09
C ILE A 82 0.81 -13.25 4.36
N ALA A 83 1.38 -12.05 4.56
CA ALA A 83 2.67 -11.69 3.96
C ALA A 83 3.83 -12.60 4.39
N SER A 84 3.86 -13.06 5.65
CA SER A 84 4.85 -14.02 6.11
C SER A 84 4.69 -15.39 5.44
N LYS A 85 3.46 -15.87 5.32
CA LYS A 85 3.15 -17.12 4.61
C LYS A 85 3.52 -17.01 3.13
N GLU A 86 3.24 -15.87 2.49
CA GLU A 86 3.72 -15.55 1.14
C GLU A 86 5.24 -15.63 1.03
N ARG A 87 5.99 -15.00 1.94
CA ARG A 87 7.47 -15.06 1.97
C ARG A 87 7.99 -16.48 2.12
N GLN A 88 7.40 -17.27 3.02
CA GLN A 88 7.75 -18.68 3.21
C GLN A 88 7.45 -19.51 1.96
N ALA A 89 6.34 -19.26 1.28
CA ALA A 89 6.02 -19.89 0.02
C ALA A 89 7.04 -19.52 -1.07
N LEU A 90 7.43 -18.24 -1.17
CA LEU A 90 8.43 -17.76 -2.12
C LEU A 90 9.83 -18.37 -1.89
N ALA A 91 10.18 -18.71 -0.65
CA ALA A 91 11.47 -19.33 -0.33
C ALA A 91 11.61 -20.76 -0.88
N LYS A 92 10.51 -21.45 -1.21
CA LYS A 92 10.56 -22.76 -1.87
C LYS A 92 10.97 -22.58 -3.34
N ARG A 93 11.89 -23.37 -3.88
CA ARG A 93 12.48 -23.12 -5.22
C ARG A 93 11.73 -23.79 -6.39
N ASP A 94 10.85 -24.75 -6.13
CA ASP A 94 10.33 -25.66 -7.17
C ASP A 94 9.05 -25.23 -7.91
N THR A 95 8.60 -23.98 -7.81
CA THR A 95 7.35 -23.57 -8.50
C THR A 95 7.61 -22.35 -9.37
N VAL A 96 7.27 -22.47 -10.66
CA VAL A 96 7.15 -21.35 -11.60
C VAL A 96 6.01 -20.45 -11.11
N ARG A 97 6.28 -19.15 -10.95
CA ARG A 97 5.35 -18.20 -10.32
C ARG A 97 5.19 -16.98 -11.20
N VAL A 98 3.97 -16.51 -11.31
CA VAL A 98 3.64 -15.27 -12.02
C VAL A 98 3.26 -14.21 -10.98
N MET A 99 4.05 -13.15 -10.89
CA MET A 99 3.69 -11.94 -10.15
C MET A 99 2.92 -11.00 -11.09
N PHE A 100 1.71 -10.61 -10.70
CA PHE A 100 0.94 -9.63 -11.45
C PHE A 100 1.11 -8.25 -10.84
N VAL A 101 1.58 -7.30 -11.66
CA VAL A 101 1.62 -5.87 -11.33
C VAL A 101 0.20 -5.30 -11.47
N GLY A 102 -0.24 -4.49 -10.49
CA GLY A 102 -1.48 -3.70 -10.60
C GLY A 102 -2.79 -4.36 -10.13
N ASP A 103 -2.77 -5.62 -9.68
CA ASP A 103 -4.01 -6.32 -9.30
C ASP A 103 -4.47 -5.96 -7.87
N ARG A 104 -5.74 -5.55 -7.67
CA ARG A 104 -6.27 -5.27 -6.33
C ARG A 104 -6.72 -6.57 -5.65
N GLY A 105 -5.86 -7.21 -4.84
CA GLY A 105 -6.27 -8.41 -4.10
C GLY A 105 -5.21 -9.07 -3.24
N HIS A 106 -5.61 -10.08 -2.46
CA HIS A 106 -4.74 -10.87 -1.58
C HIS A 106 -4.46 -12.25 -2.20
N GLY A 107 -4.32 -12.36 -3.53
CA GLY A 107 -4.41 -13.61 -4.32
C GLY A 107 -3.52 -14.81 -3.91
N TYR A 108 -2.75 -14.71 -2.82
CA TYR A 108 -2.13 -15.81 -2.12
C TYR A 108 -3.08 -16.98 -1.84
N GLY A 109 -2.69 -18.17 -2.27
CA GLY A 109 -3.46 -19.41 -2.11
C GLY A 109 -4.48 -19.67 -3.22
N SER A 110 -4.72 -18.71 -4.12
CA SER A 110 -5.61 -18.89 -5.28
C SER A 110 -4.80 -19.20 -6.54
N ALA A 111 -5.30 -20.10 -7.39
CA ALA A 111 -4.64 -20.48 -8.65
C ALA A 111 -5.38 -19.91 -9.86
N ILE A 112 -4.65 -19.48 -10.89
CA ILE A 112 -5.18 -19.18 -12.23
C ILE A 112 -4.44 -20.06 -13.22
N LYS A 113 -5.17 -20.81 -14.06
CA LYS A 113 -4.60 -21.68 -15.09
C LYS A 113 -3.47 -22.59 -14.52
N GLY A 114 -3.69 -23.16 -13.33
CA GLY A 114 -2.71 -24.02 -12.65
C GLY A 114 -1.53 -23.30 -11.96
N HIS A 115 -1.40 -21.98 -12.12
CA HIS A 115 -0.33 -21.19 -11.50
C HIS A 115 -0.83 -20.50 -10.23
N LEU A 116 -0.07 -20.60 -9.14
CA LEU A 116 -0.39 -19.95 -7.87
C LEU A 116 -0.20 -18.42 -8.02
N ARG A 117 -1.24 -17.64 -7.72
CA ARG A 117 -1.19 -16.18 -7.81
C ARG A 117 -0.44 -15.59 -6.61
N PHE A 118 0.38 -14.57 -6.91
CA PHE A 118 1.06 -13.76 -5.89
C PHE A 118 1.04 -12.28 -6.32
N GLY A 119 0.60 -11.36 -5.45
CA GLY A 119 0.64 -9.91 -5.74
C GLY A 119 -0.54 -9.11 -5.20
N GLY A 120 -0.33 -7.78 -5.10
CA GLY A 120 -1.33 -6.74 -4.81
C GLY A 120 -0.74 -5.45 -4.23
N HIS A 121 -1.42 -4.31 -4.36
CA HIS A 121 -0.89 -2.99 -3.90
C HIS A 121 -0.48 -2.96 -2.42
N TRP A 122 -1.23 -3.66 -1.55
CA TRP A 122 -0.89 -3.77 -0.12
C TRP A 122 0.40 -4.58 0.13
N LYS A 123 0.80 -5.44 -0.82
CA LYS A 123 2.03 -6.22 -0.77
C LYS A 123 3.25 -5.34 -1.04
N GLU A 124 3.16 -4.38 -1.96
CA GLU A 124 4.24 -3.40 -2.22
C GLU A 124 4.53 -2.55 -0.97
N GLU A 125 3.51 -1.93 -0.38
CA GLU A 125 3.68 -1.06 0.82
C GLU A 125 4.22 -1.81 2.05
N ARG A 126 3.98 -3.11 2.17
CA ARG A 126 4.44 -3.90 3.33
C ARG A 126 5.71 -4.70 3.05
N HIS A 127 5.97 -5.06 1.80
CA HIS A 127 7.30 -5.52 1.40
C HIS A 127 8.32 -4.39 1.53
N ALA A 128 7.99 -3.15 1.15
CA ALA A 128 8.84 -1.99 1.38
C ALA A 128 9.22 -1.81 2.87
N ARG A 129 8.34 -2.21 3.80
CA ARG A 129 8.61 -2.16 5.26
C ARG A 129 9.53 -3.25 5.81
N TYR A 130 9.58 -4.43 5.19
CA TYR A 130 10.23 -5.62 5.78
C TYR A 130 11.22 -6.33 4.87
N VAL A 131 11.29 -5.94 3.60
CA VAL A 131 12.01 -6.67 2.56
C VAL A 131 12.85 -5.68 1.76
N ASN A 132 14.15 -5.60 2.08
CA ASN A 132 15.17 -5.01 1.20
C ASN A 132 15.36 -5.82 -0.11
N LYS A 133 14.69 -6.97 -0.26
CA LYS A 133 14.86 -7.90 -1.41
C LYS A 133 14.11 -7.47 -2.69
N GLY A 134 13.61 -6.24 -2.75
CA GLY A 134 13.04 -5.65 -3.97
C GLY A 134 13.33 -4.16 -4.08
N THR A 135 14.26 -3.68 -3.25
CA THR A 135 14.64 -2.28 -3.16
C THR A 135 16.08 -2.19 -3.61
N PHE A 136 16.30 -1.47 -4.70
CA PHE A 136 17.63 -1.22 -5.21
C PHE A 136 18.20 -0.01 -4.50
N ILE A 137 19.48 -0.09 -4.15
CA ILE A 137 20.22 1.03 -3.59
C ILE A 137 21.38 1.28 -4.53
N CYS A 138 21.46 2.49 -5.07
CA CYS A 138 22.66 2.91 -5.79
C CYS A 138 23.77 3.14 -4.76
N LEU A 139 24.89 2.43 -4.90
CA LEU A 139 26.06 2.55 -4.03
C LEU A 139 27.10 3.53 -4.59
N HIS A 140 26.87 4.11 -5.77
CA HIS A 140 27.84 5.00 -6.40
C HIS A 140 27.83 6.37 -5.69
N PRO A 141 28.97 6.86 -5.17
CA PRO A 141 29.03 8.06 -4.34
C PRO A 141 28.65 9.36 -5.07
N GLN A 142 28.73 9.37 -6.40
CA GLN A 142 28.34 10.51 -7.24
C GLN A 142 26.87 10.47 -7.70
N CYS A 143 26.13 9.42 -7.36
CA CYS A 143 24.72 9.34 -7.74
C CYS A 143 23.88 10.30 -6.87
N PRO A 144 23.00 11.14 -7.45
CA PRO A 144 22.14 12.05 -6.69
C PRO A 144 21.25 11.33 -5.67
N ASN A 145 20.94 10.06 -5.94
CA ASN A 145 20.14 9.19 -5.08
C ASN A 145 20.97 8.07 -4.44
N ALA A 146 22.27 8.29 -4.22
CA ALA A 146 23.13 7.34 -3.52
C ALA A 146 22.54 7.01 -2.14
N HIS A 147 22.53 5.72 -1.78
CA HIS A 147 21.98 5.23 -0.51
C HIS A 147 20.46 5.44 -0.31
N VAL A 148 19.74 5.94 -1.32
CA VAL A 148 18.28 6.04 -1.29
C VAL A 148 17.66 4.73 -1.77
N PRO A 149 16.77 4.09 -1.00
CA PRO A 149 16.09 2.87 -1.44
C PRO A 149 15.06 3.20 -2.53
N VAL A 150 15.21 2.60 -3.71
CA VAL A 150 14.30 2.75 -4.86
C VAL A 150 13.56 1.44 -5.10
N CYS A 151 12.24 1.49 -5.34
CA CYS A 151 11.48 0.27 -5.61
C CYS A 151 11.84 -0.30 -7.00
N ARG A 152 11.76 -1.62 -7.15
CA ARG A 152 12.01 -2.31 -8.43
C ARG A 152 11.28 -1.65 -9.59
N ASP A 153 10.00 -1.31 -9.43
CA ASP A 153 9.19 -0.83 -10.56
C ASP A 153 9.66 0.55 -11.06
N GLN A 154 10.16 1.40 -10.16
CA GLN A 154 10.81 2.67 -10.54
C GLN A 154 12.13 2.42 -11.28
N VAL A 155 12.94 1.47 -10.82
CA VAL A 155 14.20 1.11 -11.49
C VAL A 155 13.95 0.46 -12.85
N SER A 156 12.97 -0.42 -12.95
CA SER A 156 12.56 -1.04 -14.21
C SER A 156 12.01 -0.02 -15.20
N ALA A 157 11.17 0.92 -14.75
CA ALA A 157 10.66 2.00 -15.59
C ALA A 157 11.80 2.90 -16.09
N LEU A 158 12.76 3.25 -15.22
CA LEU A 158 13.94 4.03 -15.58
C LEU A 158 14.82 3.29 -16.59
N ALA A 159 15.10 2.01 -16.35
CA ALA A 159 15.89 1.17 -17.26
C ALA A 159 15.25 1.05 -18.65
N ILE A 160 13.93 0.84 -18.72
CA ILE A 160 13.18 0.80 -19.98
C ILE A 160 13.24 2.16 -20.68
N GLY A 161 13.07 3.26 -19.94
CA GLY A 161 13.18 4.62 -20.46
C GLY A 161 14.57 4.90 -21.03
N LEU A 162 15.63 4.55 -20.31
CA LEU A 162 17.02 4.70 -20.75
C LEU A 162 17.31 3.86 -21.99
N ALA A 163 16.87 2.60 -22.03
CA ALA A 163 17.05 1.74 -23.20
C ALA A 163 16.30 2.27 -24.44
N GLY A 164 15.08 2.77 -24.26
CA GLY A 164 14.30 3.38 -25.33
C GLY A 164 14.93 4.69 -25.83
N MET A 165 15.39 5.54 -24.92
CA MET A 165 16.07 6.80 -25.28
C MET A 165 17.41 6.54 -25.97
N ALA A 166 18.20 5.57 -25.51
CA ALA A 166 19.46 5.17 -26.14
C ALA A 166 19.24 4.73 -27.59
N GLN A 167 18.19 3.95 -27.84
CA GLN A 167 17.82 3.53 -29.18
C GLN A 167 17.36 4.69 -30.07
N LEU A 168 16.59 5.65 -29.52
CA LEU A 168 16.07 6.79 -30.28
C LEU A 168 17.13 7.84 -30.59
N LEU A 169 18.00 8.15 -29.63
CA LEU A 169 18.99 9.21 -29.76
C LEU A 169 20.26 8.74 -30.45
N PHE A 170 20.68 7.49 -30.21
CA PHE A 170 22.00 7.01 -30.64
C PHE A 170 21.93 5.79 -31.56
N GLY A 171 20.74 5.25 -31.83
CA GLY A 171 20.59 4.03 -32.63
C GLY A 171 21.30 2.81 -32.01
N ALA A 172 21.61 2.88 -30.71
CA ALA A 172 22.40 1.89 -30.00
C ALA A 172 21.56 1.23 -28.88
N THR A 173 21.75 -0.07 -28.73
CA THR A 173 21.07 -0.87 -27.71
C THR A 173 21.81 -0.76 -26.39
N PHE A 174 21.13 -0.25 -25.36
CA PHE A 174 21.66 -0.24 -23.99
C PHE A 174 21.90 -1.68 -23.51
N PRO A 175 22.99 -1.98 -22.79
CA PRO A 175 23.28 -3.33 -22.31
C PRO A 175 22.17 -3.86 -21.41
N TYR A 176 21.83 -5.14 -21.54
CA TYR A 176 20.77 -5.74 -20.73
C TYR A 176 21.25 -5.98 -19.30
N PHE A 177 20.35 -5.81 -18.33
CA PHE A 177 20.64 -6.12 -16.93
C PHE A 177 20.58 -7.63 -16.72
N ASN A 178 21.71 -8.26 -16.42
CA ASN A 178 21.76 -9.67 -16.08
C ASN A 178 21.34 -9.88 -14.61
N GLU A 179 20.43 -10.83 -14.37
CA GLU A 179 19.99 -11.20 -13.02
C GLU A 179 21.09 -11.96 -12.24
N ILE A 180 22.03 -12.56 -12.95
CA ILE A 180 23.17 -13.29 -12.38
C ILE A 180 24.23 -12.27 -11.96
N SER A 181 24.39 -12.08 -10.65
CA SER A 181 25.36 -11.16 -10.06
C SER A 181 26.72 -11.85 -9.87
N ASP A 182 27.28 -12.41 -10.94
CA ASP A 182 28.66 -12.88 -10.94
C ASP A 182 29.61 -11.71 -11.24
N TYR A 183 30.79 -11.73 -10.64
CA TYR A 183 31.81 -10.68 -10.79
C TYR A 183 32.12 -10.42 -12.29
N GLN A 184 32.28 -11.50 -13.06
CA GLN A 184 32.55 -11.42 -14.49
C GLN A 184 31.39 -10.80 -15.28
N CYS A 185 30.14 -11.07 -14.91
CA CYS A 185 28.98 -10.46 -15.57
C CYS A 185 28.86 -8.97 -15.26
N ARG A 186 29.36 -8.51 -14.09
CA ARG A 186 29.42 -7.07 -13.77
C ARG A 186 30.50 -6.36 -14.56
N GLU A 187 31.72 -6.91 -14.62
CA GLU A 187 32.80 -6.33 -15.45
C GLU A 187 32.40 -6.25 -16.92
N LEU A 188 31.78 -7.31 -17.47
CA LEU A 188 31.28 -7.29 -18.85
C LEU A 188 30.21 -6.23 -19.09
N PHE A 189 29.33 -5.99 -18.11
CA PHE A 189 28.33 -4.93 -18.21
C PHE A 189 28.98 -3.54 -18.14
N ASP A 190 29.95 -3.35 -17.23
CA ASP A 190 30.68 -2.10 -17.08
C ASP A 190 31.48 -1.78 -18.35
N ASP A 191 32.15 -2.77 -18.95
CA ASP A 191 32.84 -2.64 -20.23
C ASP A 191 31.88 -2.26 -21.37
N GLN A 192 30.72 -2.91 -21.46
CA GLN A 192 29.70 -2.59 -22.46
C GLN A 192 29.10 -1.20 -22.25
N ALA A 193 28.92 -0.77 -21.00
CA ALA A 193 28.42 0.55 -20.66
C ALA A 193 29.46 1.64 -20.98
N LEU A 194 30.75 1.38 -20.73
CA LEU A 194 31.84 2.27 -21.10
C LEU A 194 31.97 2.39 -22.63
N LEU A 195 31.95 1.28 -23.36
CA LEU A 195 31.95 1.29 -24.82
C LEU A 195 30.73 2.04 -25.40
N PHE A 196 29.57 1.93 -24.75
CA PHE A 196 28.38 2.70 -25.12
C PHE A 196 28.59 4.21 -24.94
N LEU A 197 29.22 4.64 -23.83
CA LEU A 197 29.54 6.04 -23.57
C LEU A 197 30.65 6.59 -24.49
N GLU A 198 31.66 5.79 -24.81
CA GLU A 198 32.73 6.17 -25.75
C GLU A 198 32.21 6.31 -27.18
N LYS A 199 31.29 5.44 -27.61
CA LYS A 199 30.63 5.54 -28.92
C LYS A 199 29.83 6.83 -29.07
N HIS A 200 29.34 7.39 -27.97
CA HIS A 200 28.68 8.69 -27.94
C HIS A 200 29.67 9.85 -28.17
N GLU A 201 30.88 9.80 -27.62
CA GLU A 201 31.90 10.84 -27.86
C GLU A 201 32.34 10.94 -29.33
N GLN A 202 32.19 9.87 -30.10
CA GLN A 202 32.55 9.83 -31.53
C GLN A 202 31.40 10.22 -32.49
N MET A 203 30.16 10.33 -31.99
CA MET A 203 28.97 10.68 -32.78
C MET A 203 28.45 12.09 -32.52
N SER A 204 29.00 12.81 -31.53
CA SER A 204 28.79 14.26 -31.31
C SER A 204 29.80 15.09 -32.09
#